data_AF-A0A645H750-F1
#
_entry.id   AF-A0A645H750-F1
#
_cell.length_a   1.000
_cell.length_b   1.000
_cell.length_c   1.000
_cell.angle_alpha   90.00
_cell.angle_beta   90.00
_cell.angle_gamma   90.00
#
_symmetry.space_group_name_H-M   'P 1'
#
loop_
_entity.id
_entity.type
_entity.pdbx_description
1 polymer ?
#
loop_
_entity_poly.entity_id
_entity_poly.type
_entity_poly.pdbx_seq_one_letter_code
_entity_poly.pdbx_strand_id
1 'polypeptide(L)' 'MFTLRGKGSPNVRSSGRGDQLVIVNVEVPARLTPDQRKLFEQLAATLGTEVRPQEKSFVDILKEVLGG' A
#
# COMPACT_ATOMS: atom_id res chain seq x y z
N MET A 1 10.81 -4.25 -0.19
CA MET A 1 11.16 -5.41 0.66
C MET A 1 12.57 -5.22 1.18
N PHE A 2 12.86 -5.63 2.40
CA PHE A 2 14.24 -5.66 2.89
C PHE A 2 14.46 -6.87 3.81
N THR A 3 15.71 -7.28 3.92
CA THR A 3 16.10 -8.51 4.62
C THR A 3 16.85 -8.16 5.90
N LEU A 4 16.39 -8.72 7.02
CA LEU A 4 17.08 -8.64 8.30
C LEU A 4 17.96 -9.87 8.46
N ARG A 5 19.27 -9.67 8.30
CA ARG A 5 20.26 -10.77 8.37
C ARG A 5 20.33 -11.37 9.77
N GLY A 6 20.31 -12.70 9.87
CA GLY A 6 20.41 -13.45 11.13
C GLY A 6 19.20 -13.35 12.07
N LYS A 7 18.10 -12.70 11.63
CA LYS A 7 16.85 -12.54 12.40
C LYS A 7 15.81 -13.60 12.08
N GLY A 8 16.07 -14.48 11.12
CA GLY A 8 15.24 -15.64 10.82
C GLY A 8 15.35 -16.74 11.87
N SER A 9 14.78 -17.90 11.54
CA SER A 9 14.73 -19.06 12.46
C SER A 9 16.13 -19.63 12.75
N PRO A 10 16.40 -20.10 13.99
CA PRO A 10 17.62 -20.84 14.30
C PRO A 10 17.67 -22.17 13.54
N ASN A 11 18.86 -22.56 13.10
CA ASN A 11 19.06 -23.84 12.43
C ASN A 11 19.16 -24.97 13.47
N VAL A 12 18.40 -26.05 13.28
CA VAL A 12 18.36 -27.18 14.23
C VAL A 12 19.68 -27.96 14.25
N ARG A 13 20.46 -27.94 13.16
CA ARG A 13 21.69 -28.73 12.99
C ARG A 13 22.98 -27.91 13.01
N SER A 14 22.92 -26.59 13.23
CA SER A 14 24.11 -25.72 13.30
C SER A 14 23.86 -24.50 14.18
N SER A 15 24.91 -23.80 14.62
CA SER A 15 24.77 -22.60 15.46
C SER A 15 24.27 -21.35 14.71
N GLY A 16 23.99 -21.48 13.40
CA GLY A 16 23.58 -20.37 12.54
C GLY A 16 22.09 -20.04 12.65
N ARG A 17 21.73 -18.82 12.24
CA ARG A 17 20.33 -18.37 12.05
C ARG A 17 20.11 -17.98 10.61
N GLY A 18 18.90 -18.22 10.11
CA GLY A 18 18.47 -17.71 8.81
C GLY A 18 18.18 -16.20 8.84
N ASP A 19 17.70 -15.68 7.72
CA ASP A 19 17.32 -14.29 7.55
C ASP A 19 15.80 -14.12 7.59
N GLN A 20 15.35 -12.95 8.05
CA GLN A 20 13.92 -12.59 8.02
C GLN A 20 13.66 -11.64 6.85
N LEU A 21 12.75 -12.04 5.96
CA LEU A 21 12.27 -11.20 4.88
C LEU A 21 11.12 -10.33 5.39
N VAL A 22 11.28 -9.01 5.30
CA VAL A 22 10.25 -8.04 5.71
C VAL A 22 9.55 -7.49 4.47
N ILE A 23 8.24 -7.74 4.39
CA ILE A 23 7.34 -7.19 3.39
C ILE A 23 6.62 -6.01 4.03
N VAL A 24 6.74 -4.83 3.44
CA VAL A 24 6.06 -3.62 3.90
C VAL A 24 4.83 -3.41 3.03
N ASN A 25 3.66 -3.42 3.65
CA ASN A 25 2.40 -3.11 3.00
C ASN A 25 2.01 -1.68 3.38
N VAL A 26 1.72 -0.86 2.38
CA VAL A 26 1.22 0.50 2.58
C VAL A 26 -0.27 0.49 2.31
N GLU A 27 -1.07 0.80 3.33
CA GLU A 27 -2.52 0.92 3.21
C GLU A 27 -2.90 2.39 3.02
N VAL A 28 -3.67 2.68 1.97
CA VAL A 28 -4.18 4.02 1.70
C VAL A 28 -5.66 4.07 2.10
N PRO A 29 -6.06 5.01 2.99
CA PRO A 29 -7.44 5.11 3.45
C PRO A 29 -8.39 5.48 2.31
N ALA A 30 -9.46 4.70 2.14
CA ALA A 30 -10.44 4.89 1.06
C ALA A 30 -11.43 6.05 1.33
N ARG A 31 -11.62 6.44 2.59
CA ARG A 31 -12.52 7.52 2.99
C ARG A 31 -11.74 8.56 3.77
N LEU A 32 -11.80 9.80 3.31
CA LEU A 32 -11.07 10.94 3.86
C LEU A 32 -12.05 12.02 4.30
N THR A 33 -11.75 12.69 5.41
CA THR A 33 -12.37 13.96 5.76
C THR A 33 -11.90 15.08 4.81
N PRO A 34 -12.58 16.24 4.75
CA PRO A 34 -12.16 17.35 3.89
C PRO A 34 -10.71 17.80 4.15
N ASP A 35 -10.31 17.88 5.42
CA ASP A 35 -8.95 18.29 5.79
C ASP A 35 -7.90 17.27 5.36
N GLN A 36 -8.17 15.97 5.55
CA GLN A 36 -7.27 14.91 5.12
C GLN A 36 -7.09 14.92 3.60
N ARG A 37 -8.18 15.09 2.85
CA ARG A 37 -8.13 15.21 1.38
C ARG A 37 -7.23 16.37 0.96
N LYS A 38 -7.37 17.54 1.57
CA LYS A 38 -6.54 18.72 1.28
C LYS A 38 -5.06 18.44 1.49
N LEU A 39 -4.68 17.74 2.56
CA LEU A 39 -3.28 17.38 2.82
C LEU A 39 -2.73 16.41 1.76
N PHE A 40 -3.52 15.43 1.34
CA PHE A 40 -3.13 14.52 0.26
C PHE A 40 -2.99 15.24 -1.09
N GLU A 41 -3.85 16.22 -1.40
CA GLU A 41 -3.74 17.04 -2.61
C GLU A 41 -2.50 17.94 -2.59
N GLN A 42 -2.18 18.55 -1.44
CA GLN A 42 -0.96 19.32 -1.27
C GLN A 42 0.29 18.46 -1.43
N LEU A 43 0.28 17.26 -0.85
CA LEU A 43 1.36 16.29 -1.02
C LEU A 43 1.49 15.85 -2.48
N ALA A 44 0.37 15.59 -3.16
CA ALA A 44 0.39 15.22 -4.57
C ALA A 44 1.03 16.32 -5.45
N ALA A 45 0.73 17.59 -5.16
CA ALA A 45 1.33 18.71 -5.88
C ALA A 45 2.85 18.81 -5.72
N THR A 46 3.41 18.39 -4.57
CA THR A 46 4.86 18.42 -4.34
C THR A 46 5.60 17.20 -4.89
N LEU A 47 4.90 16.07 -5.06
CA LEU A 47 5.49 14.82 -5.56
C LEU A 47 5.73 14.81 -7.07
N GLY A 48 5.16 15.75 -7.83
CA GLY A 48 5.39 15.89 -9.28
C GLY A 48 4.86 14.72 -10.12
N THR A 49 4.17 13.76 -9.51
CA THR A 49 3.57 12.60 -10.18
C THR A 49 2.17 12.95 -10.66
N GLU A 50 1.85 12.62 -11.91
CA GLU A 50 0.46 12.58 -12.38
C GLU A 50 -0.33 11.64 -11.45
N VAL A 51 -1.22 12.22 -10.65
CA VAL A 51 -2.19 11.45 -9.86
C VAL A 51 -3.08 10.74 -10.87
N ARG A 52 -2.77 9.48 -11.18
CA ARG A 52 -3.72 8.62 -11.87
C ARG A 52 -4.85 8.37 -10.87
N PRO A 53 -6.05 8.94 -11.06
CA PRO A 53 -7.17 8.57 -10.23
C PRO A 53 -7.32 7.07 -10.40
N GLN A 54 -7.34 6.33 -9.29
CA GLN A 54 -7.60 4.91 -9.32
C GLN A 54 -8.87 4.70 -10.14
N GLU A 55 -8.72 4.11 -11.33
CA GLU A 55 -9.79 3.97 -12.31
C GLU A 55 -11.02 3.40 -11.62
N LYS A 56 -12.21 3.96 -11.91
CA LYS A 56 -13.50 3.52 -11.36
C LYS A 56 -13.49 2.01 -11.20
N SER A 57 -13.66 1.53 -9.97
CA SER A 57 -13.65 0.10 -9.69
C SER A 57 -14.76 -0.56 -10.52
N PHE A 58 -14.51 -1.74 -11.09
CA PHE A 58 -15.45 -2.49 -11.93
C PHE A 58 -16.86 -2.61 -11.32
N VAL A 59 -16.97 -2.55 -9.99
CA VAL A 59 -18.22 -2.57 -9.23
C VAL A 59 -19.04 -1.29 -9.41
N ASP A 60 -18.39 -0.13 -9.55
CA ASP A 60 -19.05 1.17 -9.74
C ASP A 60 -19.67 1.24 -11.14
N ILE A 61 -18.98 0.69 -12.15
CA ILE A 61 -19.47 0.58 -13.53
C ILE A 61 -20.68 -0.37 -13.60
N LEU A 62 -20.64 -1.51 -12.90
CA LEU A 62 -21.78 -2.43 -12.86
C LEU A 62 -23.02 -1.81 -12.20
N LYS A 63 -22.86 -0.99 -11.16
CA LYS A 63 -24.00 -0.31 -10.53
C LYS A 63 -24.60 0.79 -11.42
N GLU A 64 -23.76 1.49 -12.20
CA GLU A 64 -24.17 2.55 -13.12
C GLU A 64 -24.96 1.98 -14.32
N VAL A 65 -24.63 0.78 -14.80
CA VAL A 65 -25.32 0.10 -15.91
C VAL A 65 -26.60 -0.63 -15.49
N LEU A 66 -26.67 -1.10 -14.25
CA LEU A 66 -27.81 -1.87 -13.73
C LEU A 66 -28.83 -1.01 -12.97
N GLY A 67 -28.49 0.25 -12.68
CA GLY A 67 -29.32 1.20 -11.94
C GLY A 67 -30.01 2.25 -12.81
N GLY A 68 -29.99 2.09 -14.14
CA GLY A 68 -30.75 2.86 -15.12
C GLY A 68 -31.99 2.12 -15.60
#